data_AF-A0A4P6JVD5-F1
#
_entry.id   AF-A0A4P6JVD5-F1
#
_cell.length_a   1.000
_cell.length_b   1.000
_cell.length_c   1.000
_cell.angle_alpha   90.00
_cell.angle_beta   90.00
_cell.angle_gamma   90.00
#
_symmetry.space_group_name_H-M   'P 1'
#
loop_
_entity.id
_entity.type
_entity.pdbx_description
1 polymer ?
#
loop_
_entity_poly.entity_id
_entity_poly.type
_entity_poly.pdbx_seq_one_letter_code
_entity_poly.pdbx_strand_id
1 'polypeptide(L)'
;MGLDVWAANNDRSREFDGHRFCDLPRMKKELPLQFDAATNRTIELIDVLWLTGNTIIAAFEIECTTSIYSGLLWMADLIAMQPNLNISLYLVAPDERRTKVITEVNRPTFSRLSPPMKQMCRFISIPTLQNSIKQVSSVIRYLRAGFLEELSESCEIESG
;
A
#
# COMPACT_ATOMS: atom_id res chain seq x y z
N MET A 1 3.00 3.53 -16.23
CA MET A 1 2.33 4.19 -15.10
C MET A 1 2.87 5.59 -14.81
N GLY A 2 4.19 5.86 -14.89
CA GLY A 2 4.69 7.24 -14.70
C GLY A 2 4.49 7.78 -13.28
N LEU A 3 4.53 6.89 -12.28
CA LEU A 3 4.40 7.18 -10.85
C LEU A 3 5.76 7.23 -10.17
N ASP A 4 5.90 8.14 -9.23
CA ASP A 4 7.06 8.18 -8.35
C ASP A 4 6.85 7.15 -7.25
N VAL A 5 7.94 6.54 -6.78
CA VAL A 5 7.90 5.47 -5.79
C VAL A 5 8.65 5.91 -4.54
N TRP A 6 8.10 5.58 -3.38
CA TRP A 6 8.81 5.61 -2.12
C TRP A 6 8.83 4.20 -1.55
N ALA A 7 9.99 3.72 -1.13
CA ALA A 7 10.11 2.52 -0.31
C ALA A 7 10.57 2.91 1.10
N ALA A 8 10.07 2.19 2.11
CA ALA A 8 10.44 2.36 3.50
C ALA A 8 11.97 2.34 3.69
N ASN A 9 12.48 3.18 4.59
CA ASN A 9 13.93 3.42 4.71
C ASN A 9 14.73 2.15 5.06
N ASN A 10 14.14 1.28 5.87
CA ASN A 10 14.68 -0.04 6.24
C ASN A 10 14.87 -0.97 5.04
N ASP A 11 14.06 -0.82 3.99
CA ASP A 11 14.08 -1.71 2.82
C ASP A 11 14.86 -1.15 1.63
N ARG A 12 15.20 0.14 1.62
CA ARG A 12 15.92 0.78 0.50
C ARG A 12 17.24 0.12 0.11
N SER A 13 17.95 -0.48 1.07
CA SER A 13 19.22 -1.16 0.85
C SER A 13 19.07 -2.60 0.37
N ARG A 14 17.84 -3.15 0.37
CA ARG A 14 17.55 -4.51 -0.09
C ARG A 14 17.62 -4.58 -1.61
N GLU A 15 17.87 -5.79 -2.08
CA GLU A 15 18.13 -6.09 -3.48
C GLU A 15 17.22 -7.20 -3.96
N PHE A 16 16.75 -7.07 -5.20
CA PHE A 16 16.05 -8.12 -5.92
C PHE A 16 16.63 -8.21 -7.34
N ASP A 17 17.01 -9.41 -7.76
CA ASP A 17 17.55 -9.71 -9.10
C ASP A 17 18.74 -8.82 -9.51
N GLY A 18 19.68 -8.57 -8.58
CA GLY A 18 20.85 -7.71 -8.86
C GLY A 18 20.58 -6.21 -8.74
N HIS A 19 19.34 -5.80 -8.43
CA HIS A 19 18.94 -4.40 -8.39
C HIS A 19 18.50 -3.98 -6.99
N ARG A 20 19.16 -2.97 -6.43
CA ARG A 20 18.74 -2.39 -5.13
C ARG A 20 17.48 -1.57 -5.32
N PHE A 21 16.63 -1.57 -4.30
CA PHE A 21 15.40 -0.78 -4.35
C PHE A 21 15.68 0.72 -4.48
N CYS A 22 16.75 1.23 -3.87
CA CYS A 22 17.16 2.63 -4.01
C CYS A 22 17.54 3.04 -5.45
N ASP A 23 17.91 2.07 -6.30
CA ASP A 23 18.34 2.32 -7.68
C ASP A 23 17.17 2.26 -8.67
N LEU A 24 15.96 1.97 -8.17
CA LEU A 24 14.75 1.93 -8.99
C LEU A 24 14.46 3.32 -9.59
N PRO A 25 14.05 3.37 -10.87
CA PRO A 25 13.72 4.63 -11.51
C PRO A 25 12.57 5.32 -10.78
N ARG A 26 12.66 6.64 -10.63
CA ARG A 26 11.64 7.49 -9.98
C ARG A 26 11.44 7.19 -8.49
N MET A 27 12.42 6.54 -7.85
CA MET A 27 12.52 6.45 -6.39
C MET A 27 12.74 7.85 -5.80
N LYS A 28 11.85 8.30 -4.92
CA LYS A 28 11.95 9.58 -4.22
C LYS A 28 13.00 9.49 -3.12
N LYS A 29 13.95 10.43 -3.12
CA LYS A 29 14.96 10.55 -2.05
C LYS A 29 14.34 11.04 -0.75
N GLU A 30 13.42 11.99 -0.86
CA GLU A 30 12.74 12.65 0.25
C GLU A 30 11.22 12.66 0.02
N LEU A 31 10.45 12.59 1.11
CA LEU A 31 8.99 12.73 1.06
C LEU A 31 8.60 14.20 0.81
N PRO A 32 7.40 14.45 0.24
CA PRO A 32 6.91 15.80 0.04
C PRO A 32 6.86 16.62 1.34
N LEU A 33 7.45 17.82 1.34
CA LEU A 33 7.56 18.73 2.51
C LEU A 33 6.22 19.21 3.10
N GLN A 34 5.09 18.88 2.48
CA GLN A 34 3.77 19.31 2.90
C GLN A 34 3.24 18.56 4.14
N PHE A 35 3.88 17.45 4.51
CA PHE A 35 3.50 16.66 5.69
C PHE A 35 4.30 17.12 6.92
N ASP A 36 3.65 17.13 8.08
CA ASP A 36 4.33 17.40 9.34
C ASP A 36 5.32 16.26 9.72
N ALA A 37 6.16 16.52 10.71
CA ALA A 37 7.19 15.56 11.12
C ALA A 37 6.61 14.24 11.66
N ALA A 38 5.41 14.26 12.25
CA ALA A 38 4.74 13.06 12.75
C ALA A 38 4.26 12.19 11.60
N THR A 39 3.59 12.81 10.62
CA THR A 39 3.10 12.15 9.39
C THR A 39 4.25 11.55 8.60
N ASN A 40 5.37 12.28 8.45
CA ASN A 40 6.55 11.76 7.76
C ASN A 40 7.11 10.50 8.42
N ARG A 41 7.18 10.46 9.76
CA ARG A 41 7.64 9.28 10.50
C ARG A 41 6.73 8.07 10.28
N THR A 42 5.42 8.26 10.24
CA THR A 42 4.48 7.18 9.93
C THR A 42 4.64 6.71 8.50
N ILE A 43 4.77 7.62 7.54
CA ILE A 43 4.99 7.27 6.13
C ILE A 43 6.29 6.48 5.93
N GLU A 44 7.36 6.81 6.67
CA GLU A 44 8.63 6.10 6.59
C GLU A 44 8.54 4.61 6.99
N LEU A 45 7.48 4.22 7.71
CA LEU A 45 7.21 2.84 8.13
C LEU A 45 6.34 2.07 7.13
N ILE A 46 5.65 2.76 6.21
CA ILE A 46 4.84 2.11 5.18
C ILE A 46 5.77 1.58 4.08
N ASP A 47 5.65 0.29 3.78
CA ASP A 47 6.60 -0.42 2.90
C ASP A 47 6.78 0.25 1.54
N VAL A 48 5.69 0.58 0.86
CA VAL A 48 5.74 1.26 -0.44
C VAL A 48 4.62 2.30 -0.57
N LEU A 49 4.96 3.48 -1.10
CA LEU A 49 3.99 4.45 -1.59
C LEU A 49 4.17 4.72 -3.07
N TRP A 50 3.05 4.97 -3.74
CA TRP A 50 3.03 5.57 -5.07
C TRP A 50 2.60 7.02 -4.99
N LEU A 51 3.29 7.88 -5.75
CA LEU A 51 3.05 9.31 -5.77
C LEU A 51 2.95 9.83 -7.21
N THR A 52 2.16 10.89 -7.37
CA THR A 52 2.18 11.75 -8.56
C THR A 52 2.57 13.16 -8.14
N GLY A 53 3.82 13.56 -8.44
CA GLY A 53 4.38 14.81 -7.94
C GLY A 53 4.58 14.74 -6.42
N ASN A 54 3.73 15.44 -5.67
CA ASN A 54 3.73 15.48 -4.21
C ASN A 54 2.49 14.78 -3.60
N THR A 55 1.57 14.28 -4.41
CA THR A 55 0.35 13.64 -3.93
C THR A 55 0.54 12.14 -3.84
N ILE A 56 0.29 11.56 -2.66
CA ILE A 56 0.21 10.11 -2.49
C ILE A 56 -1.07 9.64 -3.18
N ILE A 57 -0.97 8.59 -4.00
CA ILE A 57 -2.12 8.00 -4.69
C ILE A 57 -2.46 6.61 -4.18
N ALA A 58 -1.47 5.87 -3.69
CA ALA A 58 -1.65 4.54 -3.13
C ALA A 58 -0.56 4.22 -2.10
N ALA A 59 -0.93 3.42 -1.11
CA ALA A 59 -0.02 2.87 -0.12
C ALA A 59 -0.12 1.34 -0.11
N PHE A 60 1.01 0.68 0.09
CA PHE A 60 1.12 -0.77 0.08
C PHE A 60 1.82 -1.23 1.34
N GLU A 61 1.23 -2.25 1.96
CA GLU A 61 1.83 -2.99 3.06
C GLU A 61 2.00 -4.46 2.64
N ILE A 62 3.21 -5.00 2.78
CA ILE A 62 3.59 -6.34 2.36
C ILE A 62 3.75 -7.25 3.58
N GLU A 63 2.74 -8.08 3.84
CA GLU A 63 2.67 -8.88 5.06
C GLU A 63 2.93 -10.37 4.78
N CYS A 64 4.21 -10.76 4.75
CA CYS A 64 4.61 -12.15 4.55
C CYS A 64 4.83 -12.91 5.88
N THR A 65 5.48 -12.29 6.86
CA THR A 65 5.95 -12.96 8.10
C THR A 65 5.66 -12.17 9.37
N THR A 66 5.47 -10.86 9.26
CA THR A 66 5.19 -9.92 10.35
C THR A 66 3.72 -9.92 10.76
N SER A 67 3.39 -9.10 11.77
CA SER A 67 2.01 -8.94 12.25
C SER A 67 1.29 -7.88 11.42
N ILE A 68 0.28 -8.31 10.65
CA ILE A 68 -0.69 -7.47 9.91
C ILE A 68 -1.15 -6.24 10.69
N TYR A 69 -1.25 -6.36 12.02
CA TYR A 69 -1.73 -5.29 12.86
C TYR A 69 -0.85 -4.03 12.84
N SER A 70 0.48 -4.19 12.74
CA SER A 70 1.41 -3.05 12.73
C SER A 70 1.26 -2.23 11.45
N GLY A 71 1.23 -2.90 10.30
CA GLY A 71 1.00 -2.24 9.02
C GLY A 71 -0.35 -1.53 8.92
N LEU A 72 -1.42 -2.18 9.38
CA LEU A 72 -2.74 -1.56 9.45
C LEU A 72 -2.77 -0.34 10.36
N LEU A 73 -2.01 -0.36 11.46
CA LEU A 73 -1.93 0.78 12.39
C LEU A 73 -1.24 1.98 11.74
N TRP A 74 -0.14 1.78 11.01
CA TRP A 74 0.54 2.88 10.30
C TRP A 74 -0.35 3.50 9.23
N MET A 75 -1.08 2.67 8.48
CA MET A 75 -2.07 3.18 7.52
C MET A 75 -3.20 3.93 8.22
N ALA A 76 -3.70 3.44 9.36
CA ALA A 76 -4.73 4.12 10.13
C ALA A 76 -4.25 5.49 10.66
N ASP A 77 -3.02 5.55 11.17
CA ASP A 77 -2.39 6.78 11.64
C ASP A 77 -2.25 7.80 10.51
N LEU A 78 -1.84 7.36 9.31
CA LEU A 78 -1.76 8.24 8.13
C LEU A 78 -3.13 8.86 7.80
N ILE A 79 -4.19 8.06 7.76
CA ILE A 79 -5.54 8.55 7.48
C ILE A 79 -6.04 9.48 8.60
N ALA A 80 -5.75 9.15 9.86
CA ALA A 80 -6.16 9.96 11.01
C ALA A 80 -5.46 11.33 11.02
N MET A 81 -4.18 11.39 10.68
CA MET A 81 -3.41 12.65 10.60
C MET A 81 -3.79 13.48 9.37
N GLN A 82 -4.19 12.84 8.28
CA GLN A 82 -4.48 13.48 7.01
C GLN A 82 -5.85 13.05 6.47
N PRO A 83 -6.96 13.44 7.12
CA PRO A 83 -8.31 12.94 6.81
C PRO A 83 -8.83 13.32 5.41
N ASN A 84 -8.18 14.30 4.76
CA ASN A 84 -8.50 14.71 3.40
C ASN A 84 -7.74 13.90 2.33
N LEU A 85 -6.85 12.98 2.72
CA LEU A 85 -6.18 12.08 1.79
C LEU A 85 -7.19 11.06 1.25
N ASN A 86 -7.45 11.14 -0.05
CA ASN A 86 -8.15 10.10 -0.78
C ASN A 86 -7.13 9.21 -1.49
N ILE A 87 -6.71 8.13 -0.82
CA ILE A 87 -5.70 7.19 -1.32
C ILE A 87 -6.22 5.76 -1.25
N SER A 88 -5.81 4.94 -2.21
CA SER A 88 -6.10 3.50 -2.20
C SER A 88 -5.08 2.78 -1.31
N LEU A 89 -5.56 1.97 -0.37
CA LEU A 89 -4.70 1.18 0.51
C LEU A 89 -4.71 -0.27 0.03
N TYR A 90 -3.54 -0.88 -0.06
CA TYR A 90 -3.40 -2.26 -0.52
C TYR A 90 -2.58 -3.06 0.49
N LEU A 91 -3.14 -4.18 0.95
CA LEU A 91 -2.40 -5.15 1.75
C LEU A 91 -2.07 -6.36 0.87
N VAL A 92 -0.77 -6.56 0.64
CA VAL A 92 -0.24 -7.63 -0.20
C VAL A 92 0.29 -8.76 0.69
N ALA A 93 -0.29 -9.96 0.58
CA ALA A 93 0.14 -11.10 1.38
C ALA A 93 -0.13 -12.44 0.68
N PRO A 94 0.44 -13.57 1.16
CA PRO A 94 0.07 -14.90 0.69
C PRO A 94 -1.43 -15.21 0.90
N ASP A 95 -1.99 -16.08 0.07
CA ASP A 95 -3.43 -16.44 0.10
C ASP A 95 -3.86 -17.00 1.46
N GLU A 96 -2.98 -17.73 2.16
CA GLU A 96 -3.25 -18.31 3.47
C GLU A 96 -3.52 -17.24 4.55
N ARG A 97 -3.05 -16.01 4.33
CA ARG A 97 -3.25 -14.89 5.26
C ARG A 97 -4.50 -14.08 4.95
N ARG A 98 -5.19 -14.31 3.83
CA ARG A 98 -6.37 -13.55 3.39
C ARG A 98 -7.41 -13.40 4.49
N THR A 99 -7.85 -14.50 5.09
CA THR A 99 -8.90 -14.49 6.14
C THR A 99 -8.47 -13.66 7.36
N LYS A 100 -7.19 -13.73 7.73
CA LYS A 100 -6.64 -12.94 8.84
C LYS A 100 -6.62 -11.46 8.48
N VAL A 101 -6.21 -11.10 7.26
CA VAL A 101 -6.22 -9.71 6.77
C VAL A 101 -7.62 -9.13 6.83
N ILE A 102 -8.60 -9.81 6.24
CA ILE A 102 -9.99 -9.34 6.21
C ILE A 102 -10.52 -9.16 7.64
N THR A 103 -10.21 -10.11 8.54
CA THR A 103 -10.62 -10.03 9.95
C THR A 103 -10.01 -8.82 10.66
N GLU A 104 -8.70 -8.59 10.52
CA GLU A 104 -8.01 -7.48 11.17
C GLU A 104 -8.48 -6.11 10.64
N VAL A 105 -8.66 -5.98 9.32
CA VAL A 105 -9.16 -4.74 8.68
C VAL A 105 -10.55 -4.36 9.17
N ASN A 106 -11.41 -5.35 9.45
CA ASN A 106 -12.78 -5.14 9.92
C ASN A 106 -12.89 -4.95 11.44
N ARG A 107 -11.78 -4.85 12.17
CA ARG A 107 -11.84 -4.63 13.63
C ARG A 107 -12.54 -3.30 13.97
N PRO A 108 -13.26 -3.23 15.09
CA PRO A 108 -13.95 -2.01 15.52
C PRO A 108 -13.04 -0.78 15.61
N THR A 109 -11.76 -0.97 15.96
CA THR A 109 -10.75 0.09 16.02
C THR A 109 -10.64 0.84 14.69
N PHE A 110 -10.61 0.11 13.57
CA PHE A 110 -10.43 0.69 12.24
C PHE A 110 -11.75 1.06 11.56
N SER A 111 -12.87 0.54 12.06
CA SER A 111 -14.21 0.85 11.55
C SER A 111 -14.68 2.26 11.90
N ARG A 112 -14.04 2.92 12.88
CA ARG A 112 -14.37 4.29 13.31
C ARG A 112 -13.65 5.38 12.51
N LEU A 113 -12.75 5.02 11.61
CA LEU A 113 -12.15 5.97 10.68
C LEU A 113 -13.21 6.51 9.71
N SER A 114 -12.96 7.69 9.15
CA SER A 114 -13.84 8.32 8.18
C SER A 114 -13.04 8.59 6.90
N PRO A 115 -13.14 7.73 5.86
CA PRO A 115 -13.98 6.53 5.79
C PRO A 115 -13.39 5.31 6.55
N PRO A 116 -14.20 4.29 6.87
CA PRO A 116 -13.74 3.08 7.55
C PRO A 116 -12.65 2.36 6.76
N MET A 117 -11.65 1.79 7.45
CA MET A 117 -10.52 1.10 6.81
C MET A 117 -10.95 0.02 5.81
N LYS A 118 -12.01 -0.73 6.12
CA LYS A 118 -12.55 -1.79 5.23
C LYS A 118 -13.00 -1.29 3.86
N GLN A 119 -13.34 -0.01 3.72
CA GLN A 119 -13.75 0.62 2.46
C GLN A 119 -12.55 1.15 1.66
N MET A 120 -11.45 1.44 2.35
CA MET A 120 -10.23 2.02 1.75
C MET A 120 -9.18 0.96 1.41
N CYS A 121 -9.11 -0.10 2.22
CA CYS A 121 -8.12 -1.14 2.16
C CYS A 121 -8.61 -2.34 1.35
N ARG A 122 -7.80 -2.76 0.39
CA ARG A 122 -8.06 -3.90 -0.48
C ARG A 122 -6.95 -4.93 -0.36
N PHE A 123 -7.32 -6.20 -0.47
CA PHE A 123 -6.37 -7.31 -0.37
C PHE A 123 -5.86 -7.70 -1.77
N ILE A 124 -4.56 -7.95 -1.90
CA ILE A 124 -3.97 -8.51 -3.12
C ILE A 124 -3.14 -9.72 -2.72
N SER A 125 -3.44 -10.89 -3.29
CA SER A 125 -2.57 -12.03 -3.05
C SER A 125 -1.30 -11.97 -3.90
N ILE A 126 -0.17 -12.41 -3.32
CA ILE A 126 1.12 -12.42 -4.01
C ILE A 126 1.07 -13.20 -5.33
N PRO A 127 0.48 -14.42 -5.39
CA PRO A 127 0.39 -15.15 -6.66
C PRO A 127 -0.44 -14.41 -7.71
N THR A 128 -1.54 -13.78 -7.29
CA THR A 128 -2.40 -12.98 -8.18
C THR A 128 -1.65 -11.80 -8.76
N LEU A 129 -0.91 -11.06 -7.93
CA LEU A 129 -0.08 -9.94 -8.37
C LEU A 129 1.00 -10.37 -9.37
N GLN A 130 1.72 -11.46 -9.07
CA GLN A 130 2.78 -11.97 -9.94
C GLN A 130 2.23 -12.43 -11.30
N ASN A 131 1.11 -13.14 -11.32
CA ASN A 131 0.50 -13.62 -12.55
C ASN A 131 -0.01 -12.46 -13.42
N SER A 132 -0.62 -11.47 -12.78
CA SER A 132 -1.10 -10.27 -13.43
C SER A 132 0.04 -9.48 -14.11
N ILE A 133 1.15 -9.25 -13.40
CA ILE A 133 2.34 -8.58 -13.95
C ILE A 133 2.88 -9.31 -15.19
N LYS A 134 2.91 -10.64 -15.19
CA LYS A 134 3.36 -11.43 -16.35
C LYS A 134 2.47 -11.17 -17.58
N GLN A 135 1.15 -11.11 -17.39
CA GLN A 135 0.18 -10.89 -18.46
C GLN A 135 0.26 -9.48 -19.05
N VAL A 136 0.50 -8.47 -18.21
CA VAL A 136 0.49 -7.06 -18.64
C VAL A 136 1.88 -6.47 -18.87
N SER A 137 2.93 -7.28 -18.80
CA SER A 137 4.34 -6.85 -18.88
C SER A 137 4.65 -5.98 -20.11
N SER A 138 4.06 -6.27 -21.27
CA SER A 138 4.24 -5.50 -22.50
C SER A 138 3.56 -4.12 -22.49
N VAL A 139 2.48 -3.96 -21.71
CA VAL A 139 1.63 -2.76 -21.69
C VAL A 139 1.66 -2.01 -20.36
N ILE A 140 2.44 -2.47 -19.36
CA ILE A 140 2.50 -1.90 -18.00
C ILE A 140 2.80 -0.39 -17.97
N ARG A 141 3.54 0.11 -18.96
CA ARG A 141 3.84 1.54 -19.11
C ARG A 141 2.59 2.39 -19.36
N TYR A 142 1.54 1.82 -19.94
CA TYR A 142 0.27 2.49 -20.29
C TYR A 142 -0.83 2.29 -19.24
N LEU A 143 -0.63 1.38 -18.28
CA LEU A 143 -1.59 1.15 -17.21
C LEU A 143 -1.68 2.35 -16.26
N ARG A 144 -2.87 2.52 -15.68
CA ARG A 144 -3.18 3.47 -14.60
C ARG A 144 -3.26 2.73 -13.27
N ALA A 145 -3.11 3.47 -12.17
CA ALA A 145 -3.18 2.89 -10.82
C ALA A 145 -4.48 2.11 -10.54
N GLY A 146 -5.60 2.54 -11.13
CA GLY A 146 -6.90 1.86 -11.02
C GLY A 146 -6.90 0.40 -11.48
N PHE A 147 -5.92 -0.05 -12.27
CA PHE A 147 -5.74 -1.48 -12.57
C PHE A 147 -5.64 -2.35 -11.30
N LEU A 148 -5.06 -1.81 -10.23
CA LEU A 148 -4.97 -2.54 -8.97
C LEU A 148 -6.34 -2.73 -8.31
N GLU A 149 -7.32 -1.87 -8.56
CA GLU A 149 -8.68 -2.06 -8.03
C GLU A 149 -9.34 -3.30 -8.64
N GLU A 150 -9.12 -3.55 -9.94
CA GLU A 150 -9.61 -4.74 -10.64
C GLU A 150 -8.89 -6.02 -10.17
N LEU A 151 -7.60 -5.91 -9.85
CA LEU A 151 -6.78 -7.01 -9.37
C LEU A 151 -7.05 -7.38 -7.90
N SER A 152 -7.48 -6.40 -7.11
CA SER A 152 -7.59 -6.51 -5.67
C SER A 152 -8.99 -6.86 -5.22
N GLU A 153 -9.06 -7.50 -4.08
CA GLU A 153 -10.28 -7.91 -3.43
C GLU A 153 -10.74 -6.86 -2.41
N SER A 154 -12.04 -6.60 -2.34
CA SER A 154 -12.62 -5.77 -1.28
C SER A 154 -12.45 -6.42 0.09
N CYS A 155 -12.07 -5.66 1.10
CA CYS A 155 -12.08 -6.13 2.49
C CYS A 155 -13.47 -5.98 3.14
N GLU A 156 -14.47 -5.42 2.46
CA GLU A 156 -15.81 -5.30 3.01
C GLU A 156 -16.47 -6.68 3.14
N ILE A 157 -16.88 -7.00 4.35
CA ILE A 157 -17.73 -8.17 4.61
C ILE A 157 -19.17 -7.71 4.39
N GLU A 158 -19.88 -8.35 3.47
CA GLU A 158 -21.33 -8.16 3.31
C GLU A 158 -22.01 -8.52 4.63
N SER A 159 -22.55 -7.51 5.32
CA SER A 159 -23.39 -7.74 6.48
C SER A 159 -24.69 -8.40 6.00
N GLY A 160 -24.88 -9.67 6.35
CA GLY A 160 -26.19 -10.33 6.24
C GLY A 160 -27.24 -9.71 7.15
#